data_AF-A0A6N7L201-F1
#
_entry.id   AF-A0A6N7L201-F1
#
_cell.length_a   1.000
_cell.length_b   1.000
_cell.length_c   1.000
_cell.angle_alpha   90.00
_cell.angle_beta   90.00
_cell.angle_gamma   90.00
#
_symmetry.space_group_name_H-M   'P 1'
#
loop_
_entity.id
_entity.type
_entity.pdbx_description
1 polymer ?
#
loop_
_entity_poly.entity_id
_entity_poly.type
_entity_poly.pdbx_seq_one_letter_code
_entity_poly.pdbx_strand_id
1 'polypeptide(L)'
;MTAQTFTTVTGATYSAESNIGENGEVTYTVKRIVQEGVLPVGSFVIHPDYDAEPTVPGLVNVQFGAGSSEDRHQRTDVPALGSASTPFVVGHKKVNPLDITAASPIIWLHNLAGAQYATGVSAVDVSGRTAIRTADLVTALVVEWMKRDDLAELAAKYAEFIKSETPWTEQHAKAKADKIDKLKFDVLSIGERIADLTKERDELPENGMTSPDVTPDMAPAAQLTGAIAALNLKRADLSAELATLTKA
;
A
#
# COMPACT_ATOMS: atom_id res chain seq x y z
N MET A 1 -29.63 -2.22 -7.01
CA MET A 1 -28.68 -3.12 -7.68
C MET A 1 -28.67 -2.78 -9.15
N THR A 2 -27.51 -2.41 -9.69
CA THR A 2 -27.36 -2.08 -11.12
C THR A 2 -26.42 -3.12 -11.71
N ALA A 3 -26.91 -3.90 -12.66
CA ALA A 3 -26.09 -4.84 -13.42
C ALA A 3 -25.39 -4.07 -14.55
N GLN A 4 -24.07 -4.13 -14.60
CA GLN A 4 -23.26 -3.53 -15.65
C GLN A 4 -22.58 -4.62 -16.46
N THR A 5 -22.51 -4.43 -17.78
CA THR A 5 -21.76 -5.31 -18.68
C THR A 5 -20.53 -4.57 -19.16
N PHE A 6 -19.38 -5.23 -19.12
CA PHE A 6 -18.12 -4.66 -19.60
C PHE A 6 -17.32 -5.72 -20.36
N THR A 7 -16.45 -5.26 -21.26
CA THR A 7 -15.50 -6.11 -21.98
C THR A 7 -14.10 -5.72 -21.55
N THR A 8 -13.31 -6.72 -21.16
CA THR A 8 -11.93 -6.52 -20.70
C THR A 8 -10.99 -6.25 -21.87
N VAL A 9 -9.75 -5.88 -21.58
CA VAL A 9 -8.73 -5.58 -22.59
C VAL A 9 -8.42 -6.81 -23.44
N THR A 10 -8.45 -8.01 -22.86
CA THR A 10 -8.25 -9.27 -23.61
C THR A 10 -9.49 -9.74 -24.38
N GLY A 11 -10.59 -8.97 -24.37
CA GLY A 11 -11.80 -9.23 -25.15
C GLY A 11 -12.80 -10.17 -24.46
N ALA A 12 -12.64 -10.47 -23.17
CA ALA A 12 -13.63 -11.25 -22.43
C ALA A 12 -14.76 -10.35 -21.91
N THR A 13 -16.01 -10.77 -22.11
CA THR A 13 -17.18 -10.02 -21.66
C THR A 13 -17.70 -10.58 -20.34
N TYR A 14 -18.02 -9.67 -19.41
CA TYR A 14 -18.54 -9.99 -18.09
C TYR A 14 -19.77 -9.14 -17.79
N SER A 15 -20.64 -9.65 -16.94
CA SER A 15 -21.63 -8.86 -16.22
C SER A 15 -21.27 -8.84 -14.73
N ALA A 16 -21.43 -7.68 -14.10
CA ALA A 16 -21.26 -7.51 -12.67
C ALA A 16 -22.46 -6.79 -12.07
N GLU A 17 -22.97 -7.34 -10.98
CA GLU A 17 -23.97 -6.70 -10.14
C GLU A 17 -23.23 -6.10 -8.93
N SER A 18 -23.31 -4.78 -8.76
CA SER A 18 -22.66 -4.10 -7.63
C SER A 18 -23.63 -3.93 -6.46
N ASN A 19 -23.16 -4.21 -5.24
CA ASN A 19 -23.82 -3.89 -3.98
C ASN A 19 -22.87 -3.09 -3.08
N ILE A 20 -23.38 -2.02 -2.49
CA ILE A 20 -22.63 -1.18 -1.54
C ILE A 20 -22.83 -1.77 -0.15
N GLY A 21 -21.72 -2.07 0.53
CA GLY A 21 -21.71 -2.55 1.91
C GLY A 21 -21.92 -1.42 2.92
N GLU A 22 -22.04 -1.81 4.19
CA GLU A 22 -22.35 -0.87 5.26
C GLU A 22 -21.23 0.14 5.48
N ASN A 23 -19.98 -0.21 5.18
CA ASN A 23 -18.81 0.61 5.45
C ASN A 23 -18.28 1.34 4.20
N GLY A 24 -18.97 1.26 3.07
CA GLY A 24 -18.56 1.92 1.81
C GLY A 24 -17.72 1.03 0.88
N GLU A 25 -17.47 -0.22 1.25
CA GLU A 25 -16.95 -1.24 0.36
C GLU A 25 -17.98 -1.62 -0.72
N VAL A 26 -17.52 -1.94 -1.92
CA VAL A 26 -18.40 -2.32 -3.04
C VAL A 26 -18.14 -3.77 -3.40
N THR A 27 -19.16 -4.61 -3.27
CA THR A 27 -19.12 -6.00 -3.72
C THR A 27 -19.65 -6.10 -5.14
N TYR A 28 -18.86 -6.67 -6.04
CA TYR A 28 -19.23 -7.01 -7.41
C TYR A 28 -19.42 -8.52 -7.52
N THR A 29 -20.65 -8.97 -7.74
CA THR A 29 -20.94 -10.36 -8.10
C THR A 29 -20.84 -10.52 -9.60
N VAL A 30 -19.84 -11.29 -10.06
CA VAL A 30 -19.42 -11.34 -11.46
C VAL A 30 -19.84 -12.64 -12.12
N LYS A 31 -20.31 -12.51 -13.36
CA LYS A 31 -20.56 -13.62 -14.28
C LYS A 31 -19.84 -13.35 -15.60
N ARG A 32 -19.33 -14.40 -16.24
CA ARG A 32 -18.72 -14.32 -17.57
C ARG A 32 -19.77 -14.62 -18.63
N ILE A 33 -19.86 -13.76 -19.64
CA ILE A 33 -20.73 -13.97 -20.79
C ILE A 33 -19.93 -14.70 -21.86
N VAL A 34 -20.43 -15.85 -22.29
CA VAL A 34 -19.87 -16.68 -23.38
C VAL A 34 -20.95 -16.97 -24.40
N GLN A 35 -20.58 -17.49 -25.57
CA GLN A 35 -21.56 -17.79 -26.64
C GLN A 35 -22.67 -18.75 -26.18
N GLU A 36 -22.32 -19.70 -25.30
CA GLU A 36 -23.21 -20.76 -24.80
C GLU A 36 -24.05 -20.32 -23.59
N GLY A 37 -23.88 -19.08 -23.09
CA GLY A 37 -24.64 -18.56 -21.96
C GLY A 37 -23.79 -17.77 -20.97
N VAL A 38 -24.18 -17.85 -19.69
CA VAL A 38 -23.55 -17.07 -18.61
C VAL A 38 -22.98 -18.02 -17.56
N LEU A 39 -21.68 -17.90 -17.30
CA LEU A 39 -20.97 -18.73 -16.33
C LEU A 39 -20.70 -17.92 -15.05
N PRO A 40 -21.02 -18.43 -13.85
CA PRO A 40 -20.67 -17.75 -12.62
C PRO A 40 -19.15 -17.65 -12.48
N VAL A 41 -18.65 -16.49 -12.07
CA VAL A 41 -17.23 -16.30 -11.74
C VAL A 41 -17.07 -16.28 -10.24
N GLY A 42 -17.79 -15.42 -9.55
CA GLY A 42 -17.71 -15.20 -8.11
C GLY A 42 -17.73 -13.72 -7.78
N SER A 43 -17.43 -13.37 -6.52
CA SER A 43 -17.51 -12.01 -6.01
C SER A 43 -16.15 -11.37 -5.77
N PHE A 44 -16.09 -10.06 -5.98
CA PHE A 44 -14.94 -9.21 -5.71
C PHE A 44 -15.37 -8.05 -4.84
N VAL A 45 -14.68 -7.79 -3.74
CA VAL A 45 -14.94 -6.62 -2.90
C VAL A 45 -13.85 -5.59 -3.15
N ILE A 46 -14.24 -4.37 -3.52
CA ILE A 46 -13.32 -3.26 -3.79
C ILE A 46 -13.60 -2.15 -2.80
N HIS A 47 -12.54 -1.67 -2.16
CA HIS A 47 -12.57 -0.54 -1.24
C HIS A 47 -11.23 0.20 -1.27
N PRO A 48 -11.15 1.44 -0.76
CA PRO A 48 -9.86 2.10 -0.52
C PRO A 48 -8.95 1.23 0.32
N ASP A 49 -7.64 1.51 0.29
CA ASP A 49 -6.69 0.81 1.16
C ASP A 49 -7.19 0.79 2.62
N TYR A 50 -7.06 -0.37 3.27
CA TYR A 50 -7.39 -0.55 4.68
C TYR A 50 -6.35 0.13 5.58
N ASP A 51 -5.21 0.53 5.04
CA ASP A 51 -4.26 1.42 5.71
C ASP A 51 -4.85 2.84 5.75
N ALA A 52 -5.13 3.36 6.95
CA ALA A 52 -5.68 4.72 7.10
C ALA A 52 -4.71 5.84 6.71
N GLU A 53 -3.40 5.57 6.75
CA GLU A 53 -2.36 6.43 6.19
C GLU A 53 -1.65 5.62 5.10
N PRO A 54 -2.28 5.46 3.92
CA PRO A 54 -1.71 4.64 2.87
C PRO A 54 -0.41 5.28 2.39
N THR A 55 0.64 4.48 2.26
CA THR A 55 1.95 4.95 1.76
C THR A 55 1.83 5.52 0.33
N VAL A 56 0.85 5.02 -0.43
CA VAL A 56 0.51 5.50 -1.77
C VAL A 56 -0.95 5.95 -1.76
N PRO A 57 -1.23 7.26 -1.85
CA PRO A 57 -2.60 7.76 -1.95
C PRO A 57 -3.31 7.17 -3.17
N GLY A 58 -4.58 6.79 -2.99
CA GLY A 58 -5.41 6.24 -4.08
C GLY A 58 -5.22 4.74 -4.34
N LEU A 59 -4.41 4.04 -3.54
CA LEU A 59 -4.33 2.59 -3.56
C LEU A 59 -5.69 2.00 -3.16
N VAL A 60 -6.10 0.95 -3.87
CA VAL A 60 -7.36 0.25 -3.60
C VAL A 60 -7.08 -1.21 -3.30
N ASN A 61 -7.84 -1.78 -2.39
CA ASN A 61 -7.79 -3.20 -2.08
C ASN A 61 -8.89 -3.93 -2.82
N VAL A 62 -8.52 -5.01 -3.49
CA VAL A 62 -9.42 -5.92 -4.21
C VAL A 62 -9.37 -7.26 -3.51
N GLN A 63 -10.43 -7.59 -2.78
CA GLN A 63 -10.61 -8.86 -2.11
C GLN A 63 -11.31 -9.87 -3.02
N PHE A 64 -10.82 -11.10 -3.03
CA PHE A 64 -11.43 -12.22 -3.72
C PHE A 64 -12.38 -12.98 -2.78
N GLY A 65 -13.67 -12.98 -3.12
CA GLY A 65 -14.78 -13.50 -2.32
C GLY A 65 -15.41 -12.45 -1.40
N ALA A 66 -16.71 -12.57 -1.14
CA ALA A 66 -17.43 -11.76 -0.16
C ALA A 66 -17.19 -12.29 1.27
N GLY A 67 -17.61 -11.55 2.29
CA GLY A 67 -17.43 -11.92 3.70
C GLY A 67 -16.16 -11.32 4.31
N SER A 68 -15.53 -12.03 5.25
CA SER A 68 -14.44 -11.48 6.07
C SER A 68 -13.24 -10.99 5.26
N SER A 69 -12.80 -9.76 5.54
CA SER A 69 -11.59 -9.15 5.00
C SER A 69 -10.32 -9.80 5.53
N GLU A 70 -10.33 -10.16 6.81
CA GLU A 70 -9.18 -10.69 7.55
C GLU A 70 -9.06 -12.21 7.46
N ASP A 71 -10.19 -12.94 7.51
CA ASP A 71 -10.20 -14.40 7.49
C ASP A 71 -10.73 -14.94 6.16
N ARG A 72 -9.80 -15.42 5.33
CA ARG A 72 -10.15 -16.05 4.04
C ARG A 72 -11.08 -17.25 4.19
N HIS A 73 -11.07 -17.94 5.33
CA HIS A 73 -11.89 -19.14 5.55
C HIS A 73 -13.37 -18.81 5.79
N GLN A 74 -13.67 -17.56 6.13
CA GLN A 74 -15.03 -17.05 6.28
C GLN A 74 -15.55 -16.40 5.00
N ARG A 75 -14.82 -16.51 3.89
CA ARG A 75 -15.24 -15.92 2.61
C ARG A 75 -16.20 -16.82 1.86
N THR A 76 -17.10 -16.17 1.14
CA THR A 76 -18.12 -16.80 0.31
C THR A 76 -17.97 -16.34 -1.15
N ASP A 77 -18.52 -17.13 -2.07
CA ASP A 77 -18.53 -16.82 -3.51
C ASP A 77 -17.14 -16.47 -4.07
N VAL A 78 -16.14 -17.28 -3.72
CA VAL A 78 -14.73 -17.04 -4.12
C VAL A 78 -14.57 -17.23 -5.65
N PRO A 79 -13.88 -16.32 -6.36
CA PRO A 79 -13.72 -16.37 -7.81
C PRO A 79 -13.11 -17.68 -8.35
N ALA A 80 -13.86 -18.38 -9.19
CA ALA A 80 -13.44 -19.60 -9.89
C ALA A 80 -12.81 -19.27 -11.26
N LEU A 81 -11.60 -18.69 -11.26
CA LEU A 81 -10.89 -18.24 -12.47
C LEU A 81 -9.67 -19.10 -12.84
N GLY A 82 -9.32 -20.06 -11.98
CA GLY A 82 -8.09 -20.83 -12.08
C GLY A 82 -8.17 -22.07 -12.97
N SER A 83 -7.11 -22.88 -12.88
CA SER A 83 -7.04 -24.19 -13.55
C SER A 83 -7.74 -25.26 -12.72
N ALA A 84 -7.89 -26.47 -13.26
CA ALA A 84 -8.47 -27.61 -12.53
C ALA A 84 -7.75 -27.94 -11.20
N SER A 85 -6.45 -27.66 -11.10
CA SER A 85 -5.65 -27.90 -9.89
C SER A 85 -5.85 -26.84 -8.80
N THR A 86 -6.14 -25.60 -9.19
CA THR A 86 -6.33 -24.45 -8.30
C THR A 86 -7.45 -23.57 -8.86
N PRO A 87 -8.71 -24.04 -8.84
CA PRO A 87 -9.80 -23.37 -9.54
C PRO A 87 -10.15 -22.02 -8.92
N PHE A 88 -9.93 -21.85 -7.62
CA PHE A 88 -10.30 -20.65 -6.88
C PHE A 88 -9.12 -19.70 -6.73
N VAL A 89 -9.33 -18.41 -6.97
CA VAL A 89 -8.38 -17.35 -6.66
C VAL A 89 -8.73 -16.78 -5.29
N VAL A 90 -7.77 -16.75 -4.37
CA VAL A 90 -8.01 -16.44 -2.94
C VAL A 90 -7.12 -15.29 -2.45
N GLY A 91 -7.52 -14.68 -1.34
CA GLY A 91 -6.79 -13.56 -0.73
C GLY A 91 -7.23 -12.20 -1.27
N HIS A 92 -6.35 -11.22 -1.25
CA HIS A 92 -6.64 -9.88 -1.75
C HIS A 92 -5.41 -9.32 -2.48
N LYS A 93 -5.61 -8.23 -3.23
CA LYS A 93 -4.53 -7.49 -3.88
C LYS A 93 -4.73 -6.00 -3.72
N LYS A 94 -3.68 -5.32 -3.27
CA LYS A 94 -3.55 -3.88 -3.38
C LYS A 94 -3.18 -3.53 -4.82
N VAL A 95 -3.90 -2.59 -5.41
CA VAL A 95 -3.66 -2.11 -6.77
C VAL A 95 -3.70 -0.59 -6.78
N ASN A 96 -2.82 0.02 -7.56
CA ASN A 96 -2.85 1.46 -7.79
C ASN A 96 -3.59 1.71 -9.12
N PRO A 97 -4.77 2.34 -9.11
CA PRO A 97 -5.48 2.61 -10.36
C PRO A 97 -4.72 3.54 -11.31
N LEU A 98 -3.77 4.34 -10.80
CA LEU A 98 -2.90 5.20 -11.62
C LEU A 98 -1.90 4.41 -12.48
N ASP A 99 -1.65 3.13 -12.17
CA ASP A 99 -0.78 2.27 -12.97
C ASP A 99 -1.47 1.84 -14.29
N ILE A 100 -2.78 2.03 -14.40
CA ILE A 100 -3.55 1.75 -15.62
C ILE A 100 -3.33 2.89 -16.61
N THR A 101 -2.55 2.63 -17.66
CA THR A 101 -2.23 3.62 -18.69
C THR A 101 -2.46 3.04 -20.08
N ALA A 102 -2.47 3.88 -21.12
CA ALA A 102 -2.56 3.40 -22.49
C ALA A 102 -1.42 2.44 -22.88
N ALA A 103 -0.23 2.60 -22.28
CA ALA A 103 0.92 1.73 -22.50
C ALA A 103 0.89 0.46 -21.63
N SER A 104 0.22 0.51 -20.47
CA SER A 104 0.04 -0.62 -19.56
C SER A 104 -1.43 -0.72 -19.14
N PRO A 105 -2.30 -1.25 -20.03
CA PRO A 105 -3.74 -1.21 -19.82
C PRO A 105 -4.26 -2.29 -18.85
N ILE A 106 -3.38 -3.16 -18.34
CA ILE A 106 -3.70 -4.24 -17.40
C ILE A 106 -2.76 -4.13 -16.19
N ILE A 107 -3.33 -4.13 -14.98
CA ILE A 107 -2.56 -4.16 -13.73
C ILE A 107 -1.93 -5.52 -13.53
N TRP A 108 -0.64 -5.55 -13.24
CA TRP A 108 0.04 -6.80 -12.90
C TRP A 108 -0.20 -7.19 -11.44
N LEU A 109 -0.73 -8.39 -11.21
CA LEU A 109 -1.01 -8.93 -9.87
C LEU A 109 0.12 -9.87 -9.42
N HIS A 110 1.10 -9.35 -8.69
CA HIS A 110 2.19 -10.18 -8.14
C HIS A 110 1.70 -11.19 -7.09
N ASN A 111 2.33 -12.37 -7.05
CA ASN A 111 2.13 -13.42 -6.04
C ASN A 111 0.64 -13.79 -5.85
N LEU A 112 -0.08 -13.96 -6.96
CA LEU A 112 -1.49 -14.31 -6.91
C LEU A 112 -1.66 -15.75 -6.43
N ALA A 113 -2.49 -15.92 -5.40
CA ALA A 113 -2.70 -17.20 -4.75
C ALA A 113 -3.99 -17.86 -5.23
N GLY A 114 -3.94 -19.18 -5.38
CA GLY A 114 -5.10 -20.01 -5.70
C GLY A 114 -5.20 -21.23 -4.80
N ALA A 115 -6.37 -21.83 -4.77
CA ALA A 115 -6.69 -22.93 -3.89
C ALA A 115 -7.55 -23.99 -4.60
N GLN A 116 -7.45 -25.23 -4.11
CA GLN A 116 -8.27 -26.34 -4.62
C GLN A 116 -9.75 -26.16 -4.26
N TYR A 117 -10.02 -25.56 -3.10
CA TYR A 117 -11.36 -25.26 -2.60
C TYR A 117 -11.46 -23.77 -2.24
N ALA A 118 -12.67 -23.24 -2.25
CA ALA A 118 -12.94 -21.84 -1.93
C ALA A 118 -12.46 -21.46 -0.53
N THR A 119 -12.55 -22.38 0.44
CA THR A 119 -12.14 -22.18 1.83
C THR A 119 -11.48 -23.45 2.38
N GLY A 120 -10.87 -23.35 3.57
CA GLY A 120 -10.45 -24.52 4.35
C GLY A 120 -9.13 -25.18 3.94
N VAL A 121 -8.49 -24.74 2.86
CA VAL A 121 -7.24 -25.35 2.36
C VAL A 121 -6.11 -24.34 2.17
N SER A 122 -4.89 -24.87 2.08
CA SER A 122 -3.70 -24.08 1.77
C SER A 122 -3.78 -23.49 0.37
N ALA A 123 -3.24 -22.28 0.23
CA ALA A 123 -3.12 -21.61 -1.04
C ALA A 123 -1.73 -21.87 -1.64
N VAL A 124 -1.66 -21.88 -2.97
CA VAL A 124 -0.44 -22.04 -3.76
C VAL A 124 -0.43 -21.01 -4.88
N ASP A 125 0.73 -20.81 -5.52
CA ASP A 125 0.80 -19.89 -6.66
C ASP A 125 -0.06 -20.37 -7.83
N VAL A 126 -0.74 -19.44 -8.47
CA VAL A 126 -1.54 -19.75 -9.65
C VAL A 126 -0.67 -19.85 -10.91
N SER A 127 -1.20 -20.53 -11.93
CA SER A 127 -0.59 -20.50 -13.27
C SER A 127 -0.55 -19.09 -13.85
N GLY A 128 0.44 -18.79 -14.71
CA GLY A 128 0.54 -17.50 -15.39
C GLY A 128 -0.72 -17.13 -16.21
N ARG A 129 -1.40 -18.13 -16.78
CA ARG A 129 -2.68 -17.92 -17.49
C ARG A 129 -3.80 -17.48 -16.55
N THR A 130 -3.86 -18.06 -15.35
CA THR A 130 -4.79 -17.62 -14.31
C THR A 130 -4.46 -16.19 -13.88
N ALA A 131 -3.18 -15.90 -13.64
CA ALA A 131 -2.73 -14.56 -13.25
C ALA A 131 -3.15 -13.49 -14.26
N ILE A 132 -2.93 -13.72 -15.56
CA ILE A 132 -3.32 -12.78 -16.63
C ILE A 132 -4.84 -12.58 -16.67
N ARG A 133 -5.63 -13.65 -16.58
CA ARG A 133 -7.11 -13.55 -16.62
C ARG A 133 -7.66 -12.80 -15.41
N THR A 134 -7.13 -13.08 -14.21
CA THR A 134 -7.53 -12.38 -13.00
C THR A 134 -7.11 -10.91 -13.08
N ALA A 135 -5.88 -10.62 -13.51
CA ALA A 135 -5.39 -9.26 -13.71
C ALA A 135 -6.28 -8.45 -14.66
N ASP A 136 -6.64 -9.03 -15.80
CA ASP A 136 -7.50 -8.40 -16.81
C ASP A 136 -8.91 -8.09 -16.27
N LEU A 137 -9.53 -9.05 -15.56
CA LEU A 137 -10.83 -8.83 -14.92
C LEU A 137 -10.77 -7.81 -13.78
N VAL A 138 -9.77 -7.93 -12.89
CA VAL A 138 -9.58 -6.99 -11.77
C VAL A 138 -9.37 -5.57 -12.29
N THR A 139 -8.58 -5.41 -13.35
CA THR A 139 -8.37 -4.10 -13.98
C THR A 139 -9.69 -3.51 -14.46
N ALA A 140 -10.51 -4.30 -15.17
CA ALA A 140 -11.82 -3.82 -15.63
C ALA A 140 -12.75 -3.43 -14.47
N LEU A 141 -12.79 -4.22 -13.39
CA LEU A 141 -13.61 -3.91 -12.21
C LEU A 141 -13.12 -2.64 -11.49
N VAL A 142 -11.82 -2.43 -11.37
CA VAL A 142 -11.24 -1.20 -10.80
C VAL A 142 -11.59 0.01 -11.66
N VAL A 143 -11.51 -0.11 -12.98
CA VAL A 143 -11.94 0.94 -13.91
C VAL A 143 -13.43 1.27 -13.74
N GLU A 144 -14.30 0.27 -13.61
CA GLU A 144 -15.73 0.51 -13.34
C GLU A 144 -15.95 1.14 -11.96
N TRP A 145 -15.20 0.74 -10.94
CA TRP A 145 -15.26 1.36 -9.61
C TRP A 145 -14.82 2.84 -9.65
N MET A 146 -13.80 3.18 -10.43
CA MET A 146 -13.34 4.57 -10.59
C MET A 146 -14.35 5.47 -11.32
N LYS A 147 -15.25 4.91 -12.14
CA LYS A 147 -16.27 5.66 -12.88
C LYS A 147 -17.49 6.02 -12.03
N ARG A 148 -17.54 5.58 -10.77
CA ARG A 148 -18.69 5.80 -9.90
C ARG A 148 -18.79 7.27 -9.48
N ASP A 149 -20.00 7.80 -9.55
CA ASP A 149 -20.28 9.18 -9.12
C ASP A 149 -20.24 9.33 -7.59
N ASP A 150 -20.53 8.26 -6.85
CA ASP A 150 -20.54 8.23 -5.38
C ASP A 150 -19.19 7.85 -4.76
N LEU A 151 -18.13 7.74 -5.58
CA LEU A 151 -16.82 7.24 -5.16
C LEU A 151 -16.23 8.00 -3.95
N ALA A 152 -16.36 9.33 -3.95
CA ALA A 152 -15.82 10.17 -2.88
C ALA A 152 -16.55 9.93 -1.53
N GLU A 153 -17.86 9.71 -1.57
CA GLU A 153 -18.66 9.41 -0.38
C GLU A 153 -18.30 8.04 0.18
N LEU A 154 -18.19 7.03 -0.70
CA LEU A 154 -17.78 5.68 -0.31
C LEU A 154 -16.38 5.66 0.30
N ALA A 155 -15.45 6.41 -0.30
CA ALA A 155 -14.09 6.50 0.21
C ALA A 155 -14.03 7.18 1.60
N ALA A 156 -14.81 8.24 1.81
CA ALA A 156 -14.92 8.89 3.11
C ALA A 156 -15.52 7.95 4.18
N LYS A 157 -16.61 7.25 3.84
CA LYS A 157 -17.27 6.29 4.73
C LYS A 157 -16.34 5.16 5.15
N TYR A 158 -15.58 4.63 4.19
CA TYR A 158 -14.61 3.57 4.47
C TYR A 158 -13.46 4.07 5.35
N ALA A 159 -12.98 5.30 5.13
CA ALA A 159 -11.97 5.91 5.99
C ALA A 159 -12.46 6.12 7.43
N GLU A 160 -13.74 6.45 7.63
CA GLU A 160 -14.35 6.52 8.97
C GLU A 160 -14.45 5.15 9.63
N PHE A 161 -14.86 4.13 8.87
CA PHE A 161 -14.91 2.75 9.35
C PHE A 161 -13.54 2.26 9.83
N ILE A 162 -12.50 2.39 9.00
CA ILE A 162 -11.12 2.01 9.39
C ILE A 162 -10.69 2.76 10.65
N LYS A 163 -11.02 4.06 10.77
CA LYS A 163 -10.71 4.83 11.98
C LYS A 163 -11.44 4.35 13.23
N SER A 164 -12.63 3.78 13.07
CA SER A 164 -13.47 3.28 14.15
C SER A 164 -13.09 1.88 14.65
N GLU A 165 -12.33 1.12 13.86
CA GLU A 165 -11.85 -0.21 14.25
C GLU A 165 -10.80 -0.10 15.38
N THR A 166 -11.11 -0.68 16.54
CA THR A 166 -10.29 -0.64 17.77
C THR A 166 -8.85 -1.15 17.61
N PRO A 167 -8.58 -2.23 16.84
CA PRO A 167 -7.21 -2.68 16.60
C PRO A 167 -6.38 -1.64 15.82
N TRP A 168 -7.03 -0.85 14.96
CA TRP A 168 -6.39 0.17 14.15
C TRP A 168 -5.94 1.35 15.01
N THR A 169 -6.78 1.82 15.93
CA THR A 169 -6.45 2.91 16.87
C THR A 169 -5.30 2.54 17.81
N GLU A 170 -5.30 1.32 18.36
CA GLU A 170 -4.23 0.86 19.27
C GLU A 170 -2.90 0.60 18.55
N GLN A 171 -2.93 -0.05 17.38
CA GLN A 171 -1.71 -0.31 16.59
C GLN A 171 -1.11 0.97 16.02
N HIS A 172 -1.93 1.95 15.59
CA HIS A 172 -1.42 3.24 15.12
C HIS A 172 -0.90 4.09 16.27
N ALA A 173 -1.58 4.11 17.43
CA ALA A 173 -1.06 4.78 18.61
C ALA A 173 0.31 4.21 18.99
N LYS A 174 0.47 2.89 18.93
CA LYS A 174 1.75 2.22 19.18
C LYS A 174 2.80 2.52 18.12
N ALA A 175 2.50 2.38 16.83
CA ALA A 175 3.45 2.65 15.76
C ALA A 175 3.89 4.13 15.72
N LYS A 176 2.95 5.05 15.99
CA LYS A 176 3.23 6.48 16.14
C LYS A 176 4.11 6.73 17.38
N ALA A 177 3.83 6.09 18.51
CA ALA A 177 4.67 6.17 19.71
C ALA A 177 6.08 5.63 19.46
N ASP A 178 6.21 4.46 18.83
CA ASP A 178 7.50 3.85 18.48
C ASP A 178 8.30 4.75 17.52
N LYS A 179 7.63 5.37 16.55
CA LYS A 179 8.25 6.35 15.64
C LYS A 179 8.69 7.61 16.37
N ILE A 180 7.87 8.13 17.28
CA ILE A 180 8.21 9.28 18.13
C ILE A 180 9.44 8.96 18.99
N ASP A 181 9.49 7.79 19.62
CA ASP A 181 10.59 7.40 20.49
C ASP A 181 11.88 7.18 19.70
N LYS A 182 11.78 6.58 18.51
CA LYS A 182 12.92 6.48 17.59
C LYS A 182 13.44 7.86 17.16
N LEU A 183 12.55 8.78 16.77
CA LEU A 183 12.95 10.14 16.38
C LEU A 183 13.60 10.91 17.53
N LYS A 184 13.08 10.79 18.76
CA LYS A 184 13.72 11.37 19.95
C LYS A 184 15.12 10.81 20.16
N PHE A 185 15.28 9.49 20.04
CA PHE A 185 16.58 8.83 20.16
C PHE A 185 17.57 9.33 19.09
N ASP A 186 17.15 9.39 17.83
CA ASP A 186 17.99 9.86 16.72
C ASP A 186 18.40 11.34 16.89
N VAL A 187 17.48 12.21 17.34
CA VAL A 187 17.78 13.63 17.63
C VAL A 187 18.78 13.77 18.78
N LEU A 188 18.64 12.97 19.84
CA LEU A 188 19.58 12.96 20.97
C LEU A 188 20.96 12.47 20.54
N SER A 189 21.03 11.33 19.84
CA SER A 189 22.28 10.73 19.37
C SER A 189 23.05 11.67 18.42
N ILE A 190 22.35 12.36 17.51
CA ILE A 190 22.98 13.37 16.66
C ILE A 190 23.47 14.56 17.49
N GLY A 191 22.73 14.98 18.52
CA GLY A 191 23.14 16.03 19.45
C GLY A 191 24.44 15.69 20.19
N GLU A 192 24.56 14.46 20.69
CA GLU A 192 25.78 13.94 21.32
C GLU A 192 26.95 13.93 20.34
N ARG A 193 26.73 13.43 19.11
CA ARG A 193 27.78 13.41 18.08
C ARG A 193 28.26 14.81 17.70
N ILE A 194 27.36 15.80 17.64
CA ILE A 194 27.73 17.21 17.41
C ILE A 194 28.61 17.73 18.56
N ALA A 195 28.27 17.41 19.81
CA ALA A 195 29.05 17.82 20.97
C ALA A 195 30.47 17.22 20.94
N ASP A 196 30.59 15.93 20.63
CA ASP A 196 31.88 15.24 20.50
C ASP A 196 32.74 15.86 19.40
N LEU A 197 32.17 16.08 18.20
CA LEU A 197 32.89 16.70 17.09
C LEU A 197 33.28 18.15 17.36
N THR A 198 32.46 18.87 18.12
CA THR A 198 32.77 20.26 18.54
C THR A 198 33.96 20.25 19.50
N LYS A 199 33.96 19.34 20.47
CA LYS A 199 35.09 19.15 21.38
C LYS A 199 36.36 18.74 20.62
N GLU A 200 36.26 17.77 19.70
CA GLU A 200 37.39 17.34 18.86
C GLU A 200 37.95 18.51 18.05
N ARG A 201 37.08 19.35 17.46
CA ARG A 201 37.48 20.56 16.73
C ARG A 201 38.19 21.57 17.64
N ASP A 202 37.66 21.80 18.84
CA ASP A 202 38.18 22.81 19.77
C ASP A 202 39.49 22.37 20.45
N GLU A 203 39.74 21.06 20.53
CA GLU A 203 41.00 20.47 21.01
C GLU A 203 42.09 20.38 19.93
N LEU A 204 41.79 20.75 18.68
CA LEU A 204 42.81 20.79 17.62
C LEU A 204 43.85 21.88 17.92
N PRO A 205 45.15 21.57 17.77
CA PRO A 205 46.21 22.55 17.99
C PRO A 205 46.15 23.68 16.95
N GLU A 206 46.26 24.94 17.37
CA GLU A 206 46.24 26.14 16.51
C GLU A 206 47.29 26.12 15.37
N ASN A 207 48.32 25.27 15.45
CA ASN A 207 49.44 25.17 14.50
C ASN A 207 49.47 23.86 13.69
N GLY A 208 48.35 23.14 13.58
CA GLY A 208 48.27 21.87 12.86
C GLY A 208 48.32 22.00 11.33
N MET A 209 49.54 21.98 10.77
CA MET A 209 49.90 21.77 9.35
C MET A 209 49.74 22.95 8.38
N THR A 210 50.76 23.80 8.32
CA THR A 210 51.08 24.63 7.16
C THR A 210 51.88 23.82 6.12
N SER A 211 51.27 22.77 5.55
CA SER A 211 51.80 22.17 4.33
C SER A 211 51.28 22.97 3.13
N PRO A 212 52.12 23.36 2.16
CA PRO A 212 51.71 24.15 0.98
C PRO A 212 50.69 23.42 0.08
N ASP A 213 50.48 22.12 0.27
CA ASP A 213 49.55 21.29 -0.49
C ASP A 213 48.14 21.16 0.14
N VAL A 214 47.89 21.77 1.32
CA VAL A 214 46.60 21.69 2.02
C VAL A 214 45.80 22.97 1.77
N THR A 215 44.68 22.87 1.07
CA THR A 215 43.76 23.98 0.89
C THR A 215 42.97 24.27 2.18
N PRO A 216 42.45 25.50 2.40
CA PRO A 216 41.77 25.86 3.66
C PRO A 216 40.57 24.98 4.04
N ASP A 217 39.90 24.38 3.06
CA ASP A 217 38.79 23.43 3.22
C ASP A 217 39.24 22.00 3.56
N MET A 218 40.52 21.67 3.34
CA MET A 218 41.13 20.40 3.73
C MET A 218 41.68 20.42 5.16
N ALA A 219 41.67 21.57 5.83
CA ALA A 219 42.07 21.67 7.23
C ALA A 219 41.12 20.85 8.13
N PRO A 220 41.63 20.04 9.07
CA PRO A 220 40.79 19.19 9.93
C PRO A 220 39.67 19.97 10.66
N ALA A 221 39.95 21.18 11.12
CA ALA A 221 38.95 22.04 11.75
C ALA A 221 37.82 22.46 10.80
N ALA A 222 38.13 22.72 9.53
CA ALA A 222 37.15 23.05 8.50
C ALA A 222 36.29 21.84 8.12
N GLN A 223 36.89 20.65 8.04
CA GLN A 223 36.16 19.39 7.81
C GLN A 223 35.21 19.05 8.96
N LEU A 224 35.67 19.18 10.21
CA LEU A 224 34.81 18.98 11.39
C LEU A 224 33.68 20.01 11.43
N THR A 225 33.95 21.27 11.08
CA THR A 225 32.91 22.32 10.98
C THR A 225 31.86 21.98 9.93
N GLY A 226 32.27 21.49 8.76
CA GLY A 226 31.35 21.02 7.72
C GLY A 226 30.50 19.82 8.18
N ALA A 227 31.10 18.85 8.87
CA ALA A 227 30.40 17.70 9.42
C ALA A 227 29.38 18.10 10.50
N ILE A 228 29.74 19.02 11.40
CA ILE A 228 28.85 19.59 12.42
C ILE A 228 27.67 20.31 11.76
N ALA A 229 27.90 21.11 10.71
CA ALA A 229 26.85 21.82 10.00
C ALA A 229 25.85 20.85 9.34
N ALA A 230 26.34 19.79 8.68
CA ALA A 230 25.50 18.77 8.07
C ALA A 230 24.65 18.01 9.11
N LEU A 231 25.23 17.67 10.26
CA LEU A 231 24.51 17.02 11.35
C LEU A 231 23.46 17.93 11.99
N ASN A 232 23.74 19.23 12.13
CA ASN A 232 22.75 20.20 12.62
C ASN A 232 21.55 20.32 11.68
N LEU A 233 21.77 20.33 10.36
CA LEU A 233 20.69 20.33 9.37
C LEU A 233 19.82 19.07 9.52
N LYS A 234 20.44 17.89 9.55
CA LYS A 234 19.74 16.62 9.75
C LYS A 234 18.96 16.59 11.06
N ARG A 235 19.54 17.11 12.15
CA ARG A 235 18.86 17.21 13.46
C ARG A 235 17.64 18.12 13.39
N ALA A 236 17.72 19.23 12.67
CA ALA A 236 16.61 20.17 12.49
C ALA A 236 15.45 19.51 11.71
N ASP A 237 15.75 18.79 10.64
CA ASP A 237 14.76 18.06 9.84
C ASP A 237 14.01 17.01 10.70
N LEU A 238 14.76 16.18 11.45
CA LEU A 238 14.17 15.17 12.34
C LEU A 238 13.36 15.80 13.47
N SER A 239 13.80 16.95 13.98
CA SER A 239 13.07 17.70 15.01
C SER A 239 11.76 18.28 14.47
N ALA A 240 11.73 18.73 13.21
CA ALA A 240 10.53 19.19 12.54
C ALA A 240 9.52 18.05 12.29
N GLU A 241 10.02 16.87 11.88
CA GLU A 241 9.19 15.66 11.75
C GLU A 241 8.59 15.26 13.10
N LEU A 242 9.39 15.23 14.16
CA LEU A 242 8.93 14.95 15.53
C LEU A 242 7.87 15.94 16.01
N ALA A 243 8.06 17.24 15.76
CA ALA A 243 7.10 18.29 16.11
C ALA A 243 5.77 18.15 15.36
N THR A 244 5.80 17.65 14.13
CA THR A 244 4.60 17.40 13.33
C THR A 244 3.83 16.21 13.90
N LEU A 245 4.53 15.12 14.25
CA LEU A 245 3.93 13.91 14.80
C LEU A 245 3.36 14.10 16.22
N THR A 246 3.87 15.04 17.01
CA THR A 246 3.39 15.31 18.38
C THR A 246 2.24 16.31 18.47
N LYS A 247 1.94 17.07 17.40
CA LYS A 247 0.82 18.02 17.33
C LYS A 247 -0.47 17.43 16.76
N ALA A 248 -0.35 16.37 15.95
CA ALA A 248 -1.47 15.59 15.40
C ALA A 248 -1.99 14.56 16.41
#